data_AF-A0A8S3U6P1-F1
#
_entry.id   AF-A0A8S3U6P1-F1
#
_cell.length_a   1.000
_cell.length_b   1.000
_cell.length_c   1.000
_cell.angle_alpha   90.00
_cell.angle_beta   90.00
_cell.angle_gamma   90.00
#
_symmetry.space_group_name_H-M   'P 1'
#
loop_
_entity.id
_entity.type
_entity.pdbx_description
1 polymer ?
#
loop_
_entity_poly.entity_id
_entity_poly.type
_entity_poly.pdbx_seq_one_letter_code
_entity_poly.pdbx_strand_id
1 'polypeptide(L)'
;MATNITKEEDNFLRIVYLTYRVGTTALRRYFDGFHPNLQSDLSFPPNKAILLDLHKPPRGQRRVLYQEQWNILYPSSGSPVVSSVDLDTTLMACLLRHLPPNISPPAFGFDALPQSHELSDGAHIARIKYYKNFIVSHSKDGKLSDTDCTRIWIDLEMAIHSLGNQQDVTDADDAKSKNSLDYSTLKKLVNQDDSIQHNLRRLNDHSNELAVQSSKITRLESTMQKGTEEHSDLKEKITKIEIEQEECIPKNIRENNDQTKINWRIMESTNIKNDSGKKRKEYTTDYRNEPCTE
;
A
#
# COMPACT_ATOMS: atom_id res chain seq x y z
N MET A 1 13.48 39.37 20.44
CA MET A 1 13.05 39.90 19.14
C MET A 1 11.85 39.10 18.69
N ALA A 2 10.68 39.72 18.52
CA ALA A 2 9.50 39.01 18.04
C ALA A 2 9.71 38.66 16.55
N THR A 3 9.80 37.37 16.24
CA THR A 3 9.79 36.89 14.86
C THR A 3 8.39 37.15 14.29
N ASN A 4 8.25 38.13 13.39
CA ASN A 4 7.03 38.34 12.62
C ASN A 4 6.84 37.15 11.67
N ILE A 5 6.15 36.12 12.15
CA ILE A 5 5.65 35.02 11.33
C ILE A 5 4.17 35.27 11.02
N THR A 6 3.75 34.87 9.84
CA THR A 6 2.33 34.89 9.46
C THR A 6 1.54 33.89 10.30
N LYS A 7 0.23 34.09 10.39
CA LYS A 7 -0.67 33.15 11.08
C LYS A 7 -0.56 31.73 10.49
N GLU A 8 -0.45 31.62 9.17
CA GLU A 8 -0.31 30.33 8.50
C GLU A 8 1.02 29.63 8.83
N GLU A 9 2.11 30.39 8.98
CA GLU A 9 3.39 29.85 9.44
C GLU A 9 3.32 29.41 10.91
N ASP A 10 2.64 30.17 11.76
CA ASP A 10 2.40 29.78 13.16
C ASP A 10 1.62 28.48 13.23
N ASN A 11 0.49 28.39 12.51
CA ASN A 11 -0.30 27.17 12.39
C ASN A 11 0.54 25.95 11.99
N PHE A 12 1.35 26.10 10.93
CA PHE A 12 2.24 25.04 10.48
C PHE A 12 3.20 24.60 11.60
N LEU A 13 3.86 25.55 12.26
CA LEU A 13 4.85 25.26 13.31
C LEU A 13 4.22 24.64 14.55
N ARG A 14 2.97 24.97 14.89
CA ARG A 14 2.28 24.30 15.99
C ARG A 14 1.96 22.85 15.65
N ILE A 15 1.56 22.54 14.40
CA ILE A 15 1.37 21.15 13.98
C ILE A 15 2.71 20.40 13.94
N VAL A 16 3.80 21.05 13.51
CA VAL A 16 5.16 20.47 13.63
C VAL A 16 5.47 20.12 15.09
N TYR A 17 5.20 21.02 16.03
CA TYR A 17 5.40 20.74 17.45
C TYR A 17 4.54 19.55 17.90
N LEU A 18 3.26 19.53 17.56
CA LEU A 18 2.35 18.44 17.92
C LEU A 18 2.80 17.09 17.36
N THR A 19 3.27 17.00 16.11
CA THR A 19 3.68 15.71 15.52
C THR A 19 5.06 15.27 15.97
N TYR A 20 6.07 16.15 15.92
CA TYR A 20 7.47 15.82 16.19
C TYR A 20 7.82 15.73 17.67
N ARG A 21 7.08 16.43 18.53
CA ARG A 21 7.34 16.45 19.98
C ARG A 21 6.28 15.64 20.71
N VAL A 22 5.05 16.15 20.75
CA VAL A 22 4.02 15.61 21.64
C VAL A 22 3.54 14.24 21.17
N GLY A 23 3.06 14.13 19.93
CA GLY A 23 2.58 12.88 19.34
C GLY A 23 3.66 11.80 19.27
N THR A 24 4.90 12.17 18.96
CA THR A 24 6.03 11.21 18.99
C THR A 24 6.34 10.75 20.42
N THR A 25 6.19 11.61 21.43
CA THR A 25 6.38 11.24 22.84
C THR A 25 5.25 10.34 23.34
N ALA A 26 4.00 10.69 23.03
CA ALA A 26 2.82 9.88 23.34
C ALA A 26 2.93 8.48 22.73
N LEU A 27 3.27 8.38 21.43
CA LEU A 27 3.48 7.10 20.76
C LEU A 27 4.63 6.29 21.40
N ARG A 28 5.73 6.96 21.79
CA ARG A 28 6.85 6.28 22.45
C ARG A 28 6.45 5.72 23.81
N ARG A 29 5.69 6.47 24.61
CA ARG A 29 5.17 5.97 25.89
C ARG A 29 4.27 4.76 25.71
N TYR A 30 3.38 4.82 24.72
CA TYR A 30 2.54 3.67 24.35
C TYR A 30 3.41 2.47 23.93
N PHE A 31 4.44 2.70 23.12
CA PHE A 31 5.41 1.68 22.70
C PHE A 31 6.13 1.03 23.89
N ASP A 32 6.67 1.86 24.79
CA ASP A 32 7.41 1.40 25.98
C ASP A 32 6.53 0.56 26.93
N GLY A 33 5.21 0.76 26.91
CA GLY A 33 4.25 -0.05 27.67
C GLY A 33 4.20 -1.52 27.22
N PHE A 34 4.44 -1.80 25.93
CA PHE A 34 4.51 -3.15 25.38
C PHE A 34 5.94 -3.68 25.29
N HIS A 35 6.90 -2.78 25.08
CA HIS A 35 8.31 -3.10 24.84
C HIS A 35 9.25 -2.44 25.87
N PRO A 36 9.05 -2.68 27.19
CA PRO A 36 9.84 -2.02 28.23
C PRO A 36 11.32 -2.42 28.21
N ASN A 37 11.65 -3.56 27.58
CA ASN A 37 13.02 -3.99 27.31
C ASN A 37 13.19 -4.29 25.82
N LEU A 38 13.28 -3.22 25.03
CA LEU A 38 13.43 -3.29 23.57
C LEU A 38 14.56 -4.24 23.14
N GLN A 39 15.71 -4.22 23.82
CA GLN A 39 16.84 -5.08 23.46
C GLN A 39 16.49 -6.57 23.59
N SER A 40 15.75 -6.94 24.65
CA SER A 40 15.26 -8.30 24.83
C SER A 40 14.29 -8.67 23.71
N ASP A 41 13.35 -7.80 23.39
CA ASP A 41 12.35 -8.04 22.34
C ASP A 41 12.99 -8.20 20.97
N LEU A 42 14.01 -7.41 20.64
CA LEU A 42 14.77 -7.50 19.38
C LEU A 42 15.67 -8.73 19.32
N SER A 43 16.13 -9.23 20.47
CA SER A 43 16.98 -10.42 20.59
C SER A 43 16.15 -11.72 20.62
N PHE A 44 14.86 -11.63 20.93
CA PHE A 44 13.96 -12.78 20.97
C PHE A 44 13.84 -13.41 19.57
N PRO A 45 14.17 -14.71 19.39
CA PRO A 45 14.29 -15.30 18.05
C PRO A 45 13.03 -15.18 17.17
N PRO A 46 11.80 -15.39 17.67
CA PRO A 46 10.59 -15.17 16.89
C PRO A 46 10.43 -13.73 16.38
N ASN A 47 10.67 -12.73 17.24
CA ASN A 47 10.60 -11.33 16.85
C ASN A 47 11.67 -10.98 15.81
N LYS A 48 12.91 -11.47 16.02
CA LYS A 48 14.00 -11.28 15.06
C LYS A 48 13.70 -11.90 13.70
N ALA A 49 13.04 -13.05 13.64
CA ALA A 49 12.62 -13.67 12.39
C ALA A 49 11.60 -12.78 11.64
N ILE A 50 10.59 -12.26 12.34
CA ILE A 50 9.62 -11.31 11.76
C ILE A 50 10.34 -10.10 11.17
N LEU A 51 11.24 -9.47 11.93
CA LEU A 51 11.98 -8.30 11.47
C LEU A 51 12.90 -8.63 10.29
N LEU A 52 13.51 -9.81 10.27
CA LEU A 52 14.33 -10.27 9.17
C LEU A 52 13.52 -10.42 7.88
N ASP A 53 12.29 -10.96 7.96
CA ASP A 53 11.40 -11.07 6.80
C ASP A 53 10.95 -9.70 6.30
N LEU A 54 10.72 -8.74 7.19
CA LEU A 54 10.41 -7.35 6.82
C LEU A 54 11.59 -6.64 6.15
N HIS A 55 12.81 -7.02 6.53
CA HIS A 55 14.05 -6.47 5.97
C HIS A 55 14.45 -7.17 4.67
N LYS A 56 14.38 -8.50 4.60
CA LYS A 56 14.76 -9.31 3.43
C LYS A 56 13.58 -10.15 2.99
N PRO A 57 12.52 -9.52 2.45
CA PRO A 57 11.31 -10.24 2.10
C PRO A 57 11.55 -11.19 0.93
N PRO A 58 10.73 -12.25 0.79
CA PRO A 58 10.71 -13.11 -0.39
C PRO A 58 10.54 -12.32 -1.69
N ARG A 59 10.99 -12.91 -2.81
CA ARG A 59 10.87 -12.27 -4.14
C ARG A 59 9.41 -11.90 -4.43
N GLY A 60 9.21 -10.65 -4.85
CA GLY A 60 7.90 -10.11 -5.19
C GLY A 60 7.14 -9.47 -4.03
N GLN A 61 7.67 -9.53 -2.80
CA GLN A 61 7.13 -8.80 -1.66
C GLN A 61 7.91 -7.49 -1.43
N ARG A 62 7.18 -6.48 -0.96
CA ARG A 62 7.75 -5.16 -0.68
C ARG A 62 8.57 -5.19 0.60
N ARG A 63 9.76 -4.59 0.54
CA ARG A 63 10.58 -4.33 1.72
C ARG A 63 9.88 -3.31 2.62
N VAL A 64 9.78 -3.65 3.91
CA VAL A 64 9.20 -2.77 4.93
C VAL A 64 10.30 -2.11 5.75
N LEU A 65 11.31 -2.88 6.17
CA LEU A 65 12.48 -2.36 6.90
C LEU A 65 13.68 -2.17 5.99
N TYR A 66 14.13 -0.93 5.89
CA TYR A 66 15.29 -0.56 5.08
C TYR A 66 16.59 -0.76 5.84
N GLN A 67 17.73 -0.71 5.14
CA GLN A 67 19.03 -0.98 5.76
C GLN A 67 19.33 -0.02 6.91
N GLU A 68 18.95 1.24 6.80
CA GLU A 68 19.14 2.26 7.84
C GLU A 68 18.38 1.90 9.10
N GLN A 69 17.09 1.56 8.97
CA GLN A 69 16.25 1.11 10.09
C GLN A 69 16.77 -0.19 10.69
N TRP A 70 17.22 -1.12 9.85
CA TRP A 70 17.83 -2.36 10.31
C TRP A 70 19.10 -2.09 11.14
N ASN A 71 19.94 -1.13 10.72
CA ASN A 71 21.15 -0.76 11.44
C ASN A 71 20.85 -0.04 12.77
N ILE A 72 19.68 0.61 12.90
CA ILE A 72 19.21 1.14 14.19
C ILE A 72 18.83 -0.03 15.12
N LEU A 73 18.06 -1.00 14.62
CA LEU A 73 17.60 -2.14 15.42
C LEU A 73 18.71 -3.13 15.77
N TYR A 74 19.68 -3.32 14.85
CA TYR A 74 20.80 -4.25 14.96
C TYR A 74 22.10 -3.53 14.62
N PRO A 75 22.60 -2.67 15.52
CA PRO A 75 23.79 -1.89 15.25
C PRO A 75 25.06 -2.75 15.25
N SER A 76 26.13 -2.22 14.67
CA SER A 76 27.44 -2.89 14.63
C SER A 76 27.98 -3.17 16.03
N SER A 77 28.79 -4.23 16.15
CA SER A 77 29.43 -4.58 17.43
C SER A 77 30.20 -3.39 18.01
N GLY A 78 29.91 -3.05 19.26
CA GLY A 78 30.53 -1.93 19.98
C GLY A 78 29.74 -0.62 19.92
N SER A 79 28.65 -0.55 19.14
CA SER A 79 27.70 0.57 19.22
C SER A 79 26.86 0.52 20.51
N PRO A 80 26.32 1.67 20.97
CA PRO A 80 25.37 1.70 22.07
C PRO A 80 24.16 0.79 21.84
N VAL A 81 23.59 0.28 22.94
CA VAL A 81 22.35 -0.51 22.91
C VAL A 81 21.21 0.38 22.45
N VAL A 82 20.39 -0.13 21.52
CA VAL A 82 19.22 0.58 21.01
C VAL A 82 18.14 0.72 22.06
N SER A 83 17.51 1.88 22.10
CA SER A 83 16.40 2.22 22.98
C SER A 83 15.27 2.89 22.20
N SER A 84 14.10 3.05 22.81
CA SER A 84 12.95 3.68 22.13
C SER A 84 13.17 5.15 21.77
N VAL A 85 14.15 5.83 22.38
CA VAL A 85 14.51 7.21 21.99
C VAL A 85 15.24 7.28 20.66
N ASP A 86 15.88 6.18 20.24
CA ASP A 86 16.56 6.05 18.95
C ASP A 86 15.59 5.73 17.81
N LEU A 87 14.34 5.38 18.15
CA LEU A 87 13.31 5.04 17.19
C LEU A 87 12.50 6.29 16.78
N ASP A 88 12.40 6.50 15.48
CA ASP A 88 11.48 7.48 14.92
C ASP A 88 10.03 6.97 14.93
N THR A 89 9.08 7.88 14.71
CA THR A 89 7.64 7.58 14.65
C THR A 89 7.31 6.44 13.69
N THR A 90 7.97 6.39 12.52
CA THR A 90 7.70 5.37 11.51
C THR A 90 8.18 4.00 11.95
N LEU A 91 9.38 3.92 12.55
CA LEU A 91 9.95 2.69 13.05
C LEU A 91 9.17 2.17 14.25
N MET A 92 8.78 3.03 15.21
CA MET A 92 7.90 2.63 16.32
C MET A 92 6.56 2.06 15.83
N ALA A 93 5.90 2.74 14.88
CA ALA A 93 4.66 2.24 14.28
C ALA A 93 4.87 0.92 13.52
N CYS A 94 6.02 0.75 12.87
CA CYS A 94 6.39 -0.50 12.20
C CYS A 94 6.57 -1.63 13.21
N LEU A 95 7.21 -1.40 14.36
CA LEU A 95 7.38 -2.44 15.37
C LEU A 95 6.05 -2.84 16.00
N LEU A 96 5.20 -1.87 16.40
CA LEU A 96 3.89 -2.13 17.02
C LEU A 96 2.95 -2.98 16.17
N ARG A 97 3.00 -2.84 14.84
CA ARG A 97 2.12 -3.56 13.91
C ARG A 97 2.64 -4.94 13.48
N HIS A 98 3.82 -5.36 13.92
CA HIS A 98 4.36 -6.67 13.53
C HIS A 98 4.89 -7.49 14.72
N LEU A 99 5.40 -6.84 15.76
CA LEU A 99 5.80 -7.50 17.00
C LEU A 99 4.61 -7.61 17.96
N PRO A 100 4.61 -8.59 18.90
CA PRO A 100 3.57 -8.70 19.93
C PRO A 100 3.41 -7.37 20.69
N PRO A 101 2.17 -6.86 20.88
CA PRO A 101 0.88 -7.55 20.73
C PRO A 101 0.33 -7.62 19.30
N ASN A 102 1.01 -7.03 18.31
CA ASN A 102 0.57 -6.87 16.92
C ASN A 102 -0.72 -6.04 16.81
N ILE A 103 -0.55 -4.72 16.90
CA ILE A 103 -1.65 -3.77 16.84
C ILE A 103 -2.39 -3.88 15.51
N SER A 104 -3.71 -4.07 15.60
CA SER A 104 -4.56 -4.21 14.42
C SER A 104 -4.60 -2.92 13.59
N PRO A 105 -4.57 -3.02 12.25
CA PRO A 105 -4.64 -1.85 11.40
C PRO A 105 -6.02 -1.19 11.42
N PRO A 106 -6.11 0.11 11.09
CA PRO A 106 -7.37 0.73 10.69
C PRO A 106 -7.86 0.16 9.34
N ALA A 107 -9.08 0.52 8.91
CA ALA A 107 -9.73 -0.05 7.72
C ALA A 107 -8.87 -0.02 6.45
N PHE A 108 -8.10 1.05 6.25
CA PHE A 108 -7.23 1.25 5.09
C PHE A 108 -5.74 1.04 5.38
N GLY A 109 -5.40 0.46 6.54
CA GLY A 109 -4.02 0.21 6.94
C GLY A 109 -3.28 1.44 7.49
N PHE A 110 -2.07 1.22 8.00
CA PHE A 110 -1.26 2.23 8.70
C PHE A 110 -0.66 3.32 7.82
N ASP A 111 -0.78 3.21 6.50
CA ASP A 111 -0.21 4.14 5.53
C ASP A 111 -1.26 5.14 4.97
N ALA A 112 -2.54 4.96 5.30
CA ALA A 112 -3.62 5.86 4.96
C ALA A 112 -4.09 6.65 6.19
N LEU A 113 -4.65 7.85 5.97
CA LEU A 113 -5.31 8.61 7.03
C LEU A 113 -6.60 7.88 7.44
N PRO A 114 -6.76 7.46 8.70
CA PRO A 114 -7.99 6.83 9.17
C PRO A 114 -9.16 7.82 9.15
N GLN A 115 -10.37 7.29 9.02
CA GLN A 115 -11.59 8.09 9.12
C GLN A 115 -11.76 8.63 10.55
N SER A 116 -12.40 9.78 10.70
CA SER A 116 -12.52 10.48 12.00
C SER A 116 -13.19 9.63 13.09
N HIS A 117 -14.05 8.68 12.74
CA HIS A 117 -14.75 7.79 13.68
C HIS A 117 -13.95 6.52 14.05
N GLU A 118 -12.81 6.25 13.42
CA GLU A 118 -11.97 5.09 13.77
C GLU A 118 -11.16 5.40 15.03
N LEU A 119 -11.60 4.93 16.20
CA LEU A 119 -10.99 5.26 17.51
C LEU A 119 -10.12 4.13 18.09
N SER A 120 -9.64 3.21 17.25
CA SER A 120 -8.73 2.15 17.70
C SER A 120 -7.31 2.68 17.88
N ASP A 121 -6.51 2.01 18.72
CA ASP A 121 -5.08 2.33 18.88
C ASP A 121 -4.33 2.33 17.54
N GLY A 122 -4.64 1.36 16.67
CA GLY A 122 -4.09 1.31 15.31
C GLY A 122 -4.41 2.56 14.49
N ALA A 123 -5.64 3.09 14.60
CA ALA A 123 -6.03 4.33 13.96
C ALA A 123 -5.30 5.54 14.55
N HIS A 124 -5.14 5.62 15.87
CA HIS A 124 -4.39 6.71 16.51
C HIS A 124 -2.90 6.70 16.13
N ILE A 125 -2.26 5.51 16.08
CA ILE A 125 -0.88 5.35 15.59
C ILE A 125 -0.78 5.81 14.13
N ALA A 126 -1.73 5.39 13.28
CA ALA A 126 -1.75 5.76 11.87
C ALA A 126 -1.92 7.28 11.67
N ARG A 127 -2.76 7.97 12.47
CA ARG A 127 -2.91 9.44 12.43
C ARG A 127 -1.61 10.17 12.72
N ILE A 128 -0.91 9.83 13.81
CA ILE A 128 0.35 10.47 14.18
C ILE A 128 1.39 10.29 13.06
N LYS A 129 1.53 9.06 12.57
CA LYS A 129 2.44 8.75 11.45
C LYS A 129 2.07 9.49 10.16
N TYR A 130 0.79 9.51 9.80
CA TYR A 130 0.31 10.18 8.59
C TYR A 130 0.59 11.68 8.65
N TYR A 131 0.23 12.35 9.75
CA TYR A 131 0.40 13.80 9.87
C TYR A 131 1.86 14.23 9.95
N LYS A 132 2.75 13.40 10.52
CA LYS A 132 4.19 13.64 10.41
C LYS A 132 4.65 13.65 8.95
N ASN A 133 4.26 12.64 8.16
CA ASN A 133 4.60 12.57 6.73
C ASN A 133 3.96 13.72 5.92
N PHE A 134 2.74 14.11 6.27
CA PHE A 134 2.06 15.26 5.67
C PHE A 134 2.88 16.54 5.88
N ILE A 135 3.33 16.81 7.11
CA ILE A 135 4.14 18.00 7.42
C ILE A 135 5.46 18.04 6.66
N VAL A 136 6.13 16.88 6.53
CA VAL A 136 7.34 16.75 5.71
C VAL A 136 7.08 17.19 4.27
N SER A 137 6.00 16.69 3.66
CA SER A 137 5.66 17.02 2.26
C SER A 137 5.30 18.50 2.04
N HIS A 138 4.82 19.19 3.10
CA HIS A 138 4.44 20.62 3.07
C HIS A 138 5.52 21.55 3.63
N SER A 139 6.71 21.02 3.96
CA SER A 139 7.80 21.78 4.59
C SER A 139 8.30 22.97 3.77
N LYS A 140 8.21 22.91 2.43
CA LYS A 140 8.66 23.97 1.53
C LYS A 140 7.81 25.23 1.65
N ASP A 141 6.50 25.07 1.80
CA ASP A 141 5.56 26.18 1.91
C ASP A 141 5.52 26.69 3.36
N GLY A 142 5.73 25.79 4.32
CA GLY A 142 5.85 26.12 5.74
C GLY A 142 4.63 26.86 6.30
N LYS A 143 3.49 26.72 5.64
CA LYS A 143 2.25 27.47 5.86
C LYS A 143 1.07 26.51 5.87
N LEU A 144 0.13 26.75 6.77
CA LEU A 144 -1.07 25.95 6.93
C LEU A 144 -2.28 26.84 7.21
N SER A 145 -3.37 26.61 6.47
CA SER A 145 -4.63 27.33 6.67
C SER A 145 -5.20 27.09 8.07
N ASP A 146 -6.00 28.02 8.59
CA ASP A 146 -6.67 27.84 9.89
C ASP A 146 -7.58 26.61 9.91
N THR A 147 -8.21 26.32 8.78
CA THR A 147 -9.13 25.17 8.63
C THR A 147 -8.37 23.86 8.70
N ASP A 148 -7.25 23.74 7.98
CA ASP A 148 -6.42 22.54 8.02
C ASP A 148 -5.74 22.38 9.37
N CYS A 149 -5.22 23.48 9.94
CA CYS A 149 -4.64 23.49 11.27
C CYS A 149 -5.64 22.91 12.29
N THR A 150 -6.86 23.44 12.31
CA THR A 150 -7.92 22.99 13.24
C THR A 150 -8.27 21.53 13.05
N ARG A 151 -8.45 21.08 11.80
CA ARG A 151 -8.80 19.69 11.49
C ARG A 151 -7.70 18.71 11.92
N ILE A 152 -6.45 19.00 11.55
CA ILE A 152 -5.30 18.16 11.90
C ILE A 152 -5.11 18.14 13.41
N TRP A 153 -5.29 19.29 14.06
CA TRP A 153 -5.20 19.41 15.50
C TRP A 153 -6.14 18.44 16.23
N ILE A 154 -7.43 18.47 15.89
CA ILE A 154 -8.45 17.62 16.54
C ILE A 154 -8.08 16.14 16.42
N ASP A 155 -7.66 15.71 15.23
CA ASP A 155 -7.25 14.32 15.02
C ASP A 155 -6.01 13.92 15.83
N LEU A 156 -5.02 14.81 15.92
CA LEU A 156 -3.80 14.57 16.69
C LEU A 156 -4.08 14.59 18.19
N GLU A 157 -4.92 15.49 18.67
CA GLU A 157 -5.33 15.59 20.06
C GLU A 157 -6.01 14.28 20.49
N MET A 158 -6.99 13.79 19.72
CA MET A 158 -7.60 12.48 20.01
C MET A 158 -6.57 11.36 20.10
N ALA A 159 -5.60 11.33 19.18
CA ALA A 159 -4.53 10.31 19.20
C ALA A 159 -3.58 10.46 20.41
N ILE A 160 -3.21 11.69 20.77
CA ILE A 160 -2.36 11.99 21.93
C ILE A 160 -3.07 11.59 23.22
N HIS A 161 -4.38 11.89 23.34
CA HIS A 161 -5.19 11.48 24.50
C HIS A 161 -5.28 9.96 24.63
N SER A 162 -5.40 9.24 23.52
CA SER A 162 -5.54 7.77 23.54
C SER A 162 -4.23 7.05 23.85
N LEU A 163 -3.11 7.53 23.32
CA LEU A 163 -1.82 6.82 23.38
C LEU A 163 -0.89 7.38 24.46
N GLY A 164 -1.00 8.68 24.77
CA GLY A 164 -0.15 9.39 25.70
C GLY A 164 -0.67 9.36 27.14
N ASN A 165 -0.03 10.13 28.00
CA ASN A 165 -0.48 10.36 29.36
C ASN A 165 -0.96 11.81 29.57
N GLN A 166 -1.32 12.14 30.82
CA GLN A 166 -1.83 13.47 31.17
C GLN A 166 -0.85 14.61 30.85
N GLN A 167 0.46 14.37 30.90
CA GLN A 167 1.46 15.37 30.54
C GLN A 167 1.45 15.63 29.02
N ASP A 168 1.33 14.59 28.19
CA ASP A 168 1.27 14.77 26.73
C ASP A 168 0.03 15.58 26.32
N VAL A 169 -1.10 15.32 26.99
CA VAL A 169 -2.33 16.11 26.82
C VAL A 169 -2.10 17.57 27.20
N THR A 170 -1.48 17.81 28.36
CA THR A 170 -1.18 19.16 28.84
C THR A 170 -0.24 19.90 27.88
N ASP A 171 0.78 19.22 27.37
CA ASP A 171 1.73 19.80 26.40
C ASP A 171 1.04 20.15 25.07
N ALA A 172 0.08 19.34 24.63
CA ALA A 172 -0.74 19.66 23.46
C ALA A 172 -1.59 20.92 23.73
N ASP A 173 -2.32 20.98 24.84
CA ASP A 173 -3.17 22.14 25.17
C ASP A 173 -2.37 23.43 25.36
N ASP A 174 -1.20 23.34 25.99
CA ASP A 174 -0.26 24.45 26.11
C ASP A 174 0.18 24.98 24.75
N ALA A 175 0.37 24.09 23.76
CA ALA A 175 0.72 24.48 22.41
C ALA A 175 -0.42 25.18 21.65
N LYS A 176 -1.68 25.11 22.11
CA LYS A 176 -2.78 25.95 21.59
C LYS A 176 -2.66 27.39 22.07
N SER A 177 -2.24 27.59 23.32
CA SER A 177 -2.32 28.90 23.99
C SER A 177 -0.99 29.68 23.98
N LYS A 178 0.16 29.00 23.96
CA LYS A 178 1.48 29.64 24.06
C LYS A 178 2.02 30.08 22.69
N ASN A 179 2.24 31.39 22.52
CA ASN A 179 2.98 31.98 21.39
C ASN A 179 4.52 31.84 21.51
N SER A 180 5.02 30.96 22.40
CA SER A 180 6.44 30.84 22.75
C SER A 180 7.01 29.47 22.39
N LEU A 181 6.58 28.91 21.25
CA LEU A 181 7.27 27.75 20.69
C LEU A 181 8.62 28.19 20.11
N ASP A 182 9.67 27.40 20.34
CA ASP A 182 10.97 27.63 19.71
C ASP A 182 10.90 27.23 18.23
N TYR A 183 10.41 28.16 17.41
CA TYR A 183 10.26 28.00 15.97
C TYR A 183 11.58 27.68 15.26
N SER A 184 12.71 28.16 15.79
CA SER A 184 14.02 27.91 15.18
C SER A 184 14.41 26.43 15.28
N THR A 185 14.12 25.82 16.43
CA THR A 185 14.31 24.38 16.65
C THR A 185 13.31 23.56 15.84
N LEU A 186 12.05 23.98 15.77
CA LEU A 186 11.02 23.25 15.02
C LEU A 186 11.31 23.21 13.51
N LYS A 187 11.76 24.33 12.93
CA LYS A 187 12.17 24.36 11.50
C LYS A 187 13.35 23.42 11.23
N LYS A 188 14.31 23.34 12.16
CA LYS A 188 15.44 22.40 12.02
C LYS A 188 14.98 20.95 12.07
N LEU A 189 14.08 20.60 12.99
CA LEU A 189 13.54 19.24 13.13
C LEU A 189 12.89 18.74 11.84
N VAL A 190 12.09 19.58 11.17
CA VAL A 190 11.46 19.21 9.89
C VAL A 190 12.50 19.02 8.78
N ASN A 191 13.49 19.92 8.71
CA ASN A 191 14.53 19.87 7.67
C ASN A 191 15.51 18.71 7.86
N GLN A 192 15.68 18.24 9.10
CA GLN A 192 16.56 17.13 9.48
C GLN A 192 15.83 15.78 9.54
N ASP A 193 14.54 15.72 9.20
CA ASP A 193 13.80 14.46 9.27
C ASP A 193 14.31 13.47 8.21
N ASP A 194 15.01 12.44 8.68
CA ASP A 194 15.51 11.31 7.88
C ASP A 194 14.39 10.57 7.12
N SER A 195 13.12 10.75 7.50
CA SER A 195 11.95 10.28 6.75
C SER A 195 11.92 10.80 5.30
N ILE A 196 12.46 12.00 5.03
CA ILE A 196 12.61 12.52 3.65
C ILE A 196 13.53 11.62 2.84
N GLN A 197 14.70 11.30 3.39
CA GLN A 197 15.69 10.43 2.74
C GLN A 197 15.13 9.01 2.57
N HIS A 198 14.44 8.52 3.59
CA HIS A 198 13.78 7.21 3.55
C HIS A 198 12.70 7.15 2.47
N ASN A 199 11.81 8.15 2.37
CA ASN A 199 10.75 8.20 1.37
C ASN A 199 11.31 8.35 -0.05
N LEU A 200 12.37 9.15 -0.24
CA LEU A 200 13.10 9.22 -1.52
C LEU A 200 13.65 7.86 -1.93
N ARG A 201 14.25 7.11 -0.99
CA ARG A 201 14.75 5.76 -1.28
C ARG A 201 13.63 4.78 -1.61
N ARG A 202 12.52 4.81 -0.85
CA ARG A 202 11.32 4.01 -1.15
C ARG A 202 10.81 4.27 -2.56
N LEU A 203 10.71 5.54 -2.96
CA LEU A 203 10.27 5.93 -4.30
C LEU A 203 11.24 5.47 -5.38
N ASN A 204 12.55 5.60 -5.13
CA ASN A 204 13.58 5.14 -6.05
C ASN A 204 13.53 3.63 -6.26
N ASP A 205 13.32 2.84 -5.20
CA ASP A 205 13.19 1.39 -5.30
C ASP A 205 11.90 0.99 -6.05
N HIS A 206 10.78 1.66 -5.79
CA HIS A 206 9.55 1.46 -6.58
C HIS A 206 9.76 1.81 -8.05
N SER A 207 10.49 2.89 -8.35
CA SER A 207 10.83 3.28 -9.71
C SER A 207 11.67 2.19 -10.41
N ASN A 208 12.65 1.62 -9.71
CA ASN A 208 13.47 0.52 -10.23
C ASN A 208 12.64 -0.76 -10.46
N GLU A 209 11.74 -1.11 -9.54
CA GLU A 209 10.83 -2.25 -9.72
C GLU A 209 9.91 -2.05 -10.92
N LEU A 210 9.33 -0.86 -11.08
CA LEU A 210 8.52 -0.50 -12.24
C LEU A 210 9.33 -0.58 -13.54
N ALA A 211 10.60 -0.16 -13.54
CA ALA A 211 11.48 -0.28 -14.71
C ALA A 211 11.72 -1.76 -15.07
N VAL A 212 11.96 -2.63 -14.09
CA VAL A 212 12.09 -4.08 -14.31
C VAL A 212 10.78 -4.67 -14.85
N GLN A 213 9.64 -4.29 -14.29
CA GLN A 213 8.34 -4.75 -14.80
C GLN A 213 8.08 -4.29 -16.22
N SER A 214 8.38 -3.03 -16.53
CA SER A 214 8.30 -2.46 -17.88
C SER A 214 9.15 -3.25 -18.88
N SER A 215 10.38 -3.59 -18.53
CA SER A 215 11.25 -4.41 -19.39
C SER A 215 10.67 -5.81 -19.70
N LYS A 216 9.97 -6.42 -18.73
CA LYS A 216 9.30 -7.71 -18.92
C LYS A 216 8.09 -7.58 -19.83
N ILE A 217 7.31 -6.50 -19.68
CA ILE A 217 6.16 -6.19 -20.56
C ILE A 217 6.66 -6.05 -22.00
N THR A 218 7.69 -5.25 -22.26
CA THR A 218 8.27 -5.10 -23.61
C THR A 218 8.72 -6.42 -24.21
N ARG A 219 9.33 -7.31 -23.41
CA ARG A 219 9.71 -8.65 -23.88
C ARG A 219 8.50 -9.50 -24.23
N LEU A 220 7.45 -9.48 -23.41
CA LEU A 220 6.20 -10.18 -23.67
C LEU A 220 5.51 -9.66 -24.95
N GLU A 221 5.46 -8.34 -25.13
CA GLU A 221 4.93 -7.70 -26.35
C GLU A 221 5.69 -8.18 -27.59
N SER A 222 7.02 -8.25 -27.53
CA SER A 222 7.84 -8.74 -28.65
C SER A 222 7.56 -10.21 -28.99
N THR A 223 7.31 -11.06 -27.98
CA THR A 223 6.95 -12.48 -28.22
C THR A 223 5.54 -12.61 -28.77
N MET A 224 4.60 -11.78 -28.31
CA MET A 224 3.26 -11.74 -28.87
C MET A 224 3.27 -11.31 -30.33
N GLN A 225 4.07 -10.29 -30.68
CA GLN A 225 4.21 -9.82 -32.06
C GLN A 225 4.78 -10.89 -32.99
N LYS A 226 5.77 -11.66 -32.55
CA LYS A 226 6.25 -12.82 -33.33
C LYS A 226 5.17 -13.87 -33.51
N GLY A 227 4.41 -14.16 -32.46
CA GLY A 227 3.29 -15.08 -32.53
C GLY A 227 2.17 -14.61 -33.48
N THR A 228 1.90 -13.30 -33.56
CA THR A 228 0.92 -12.75 -34.50
C THR A 228 1.42 -12.79 -35.94
N GLU A 229 2.71 -12.56 -36.18
CA GLU A 229 3.36 -12.73 -37.49
C GLU A 229 3.31 -14.19 -37.95
N GLU A 230 3.71 -15.14 -37.10
CA GLU A 230 3.62 -16.57 -37.40
C GLU A 230 2.17 -17.01 -37.68
N HIS A 231 1.21 -16.50 -36.92
CA HIS A 231 -0.21 -16.79 -37.16
C HIS A 231 -0.70 -16.18 -38.49
N SER A 232 -0.22 -15.00 -38.88
CA SER A 232 -0.52 -14.38 -40.17
C SER A 232 0.02 -15.21 -41.33
N ASP A 233 1.27 -15.65 -41.26
CA ASP A 233 1.91 -16.50 -42.27
C ASP A 233 1.19 -17.85 -42.42
N LEU A 234 0.81 -18.47 -41.30
CA LEU A 234 0.03 -19.71 -41.31
C LEU A 234 -1.34 -19.50 -41.96
N LYS A 235 -2.00 -18.36 -41.68
CA LYS A 235 -3.29 -18.02 -42.28
C LYS A 235 -3.20 -17.83 -43.80
N GLU A 236 -2.11 -17.23 -44.29
CA GLU A 236 -1.86 -17.09 -45.75
C GLU A 236 -1.61 -18.47 -46.40
N LYS A 237 -0.86 -19.35 -45.74
CA LYS A 237 -0.64 -20.72 -46.23
C LYS A 237 -1.94 -21.52 -46.28
N ILE A 238 -2.79 -21.42 -45.26
CA ILE A 238 -4.10 -22.08 -45.23
C ILE A 238 -4.98 -21.59 -46.39
N THR A 239 -5.08 -20.28 -46.60
CA THR A 239 -5.88 -19.73 -47.70
C THR A 239 -5.38 -20.16 -49.08
N LYS A 240 -4.06 -20.28 -49.30
CA LYS A 240 -3.51 -20.85 -50.54
C LYS A 240 -3.90 -22.31 -50.73
N ILE A 241 -3.79 -23.14 -49.69
CA ILE A 241 -4.20 -24.55 -49.75
C ILE A 241 -5.70 -24.68 -50.03
N GLU A 242 -6.53 -23.85 -49.40
CA GLU A 242 -7.98 -23.82 -49.64
C GLU A 242 -8.31 -23.52 -51.11
N ILE A 243 -7.61 -22.56 -51.74
CA ILE A 243 -7.79 -22.22 -53.16
C ILE A 243 -7.33 -23.38 -54.07
N GLU A 244 -6.15 -23.95 -53.84
CA GLU A 244 -5.61 -25.06 -54.64
C GLU A 244 -6.50 -26.31 -54.56
N GLN A 245 -7.07 -26.59 -53.39
CA GLN A 245 -8.06 -27.66 -53.22
C GLN A 245 -9.34 -27.40 -54.00
N GLU A 246 -9.83 -26.15 -54.07
CA GLU A 246 -11.01 -25.79 -54.86
C GLU A 246 -10.80 -25.87 -56.38
N GLU A 247 -9.56 -25.66 -56.86
CA GLU A 247 -9.21 -25.77 -58.28
C GLU A 247 -9.05 -27.23 -58.75
N CYS A 248 -8.67 -28.15 -57.86
CA CYS A 248 -8.53 -29.58 -58.17
C CYS A 248 -9.86 -30.36 -58.18
N ILE A 249 -10.99 -29.74 -57.80
CA ILE A 249 -12.31 -30.39 -57.77
C ILE A 249 -13.01 -30.23 -59.13
N PRO A 250 -13.40 -31.33 -59.81
CA PRO A 250 -14.18 -31.26 -61.06
C PRO A 250 -15.49 -30.45 -60.87
N LYS A 251 -15.85 -29.62 -61.86
CA LYS A 251 -17.00 -28.67 -61.77
C LYS A 251 -18.31 -29.27 -61.24
N ASN A 252 -18.64 -30.49 -61.64
CA ASN A 252 -19.84 -31.23 -61.19
C ASN A 252 -19.84 -31.50 -59.67
N ILE A 253 -18.67 -31.82 -59.09
CA ILE A 253 -18.53 -32.06 -57.65
C ILE A 253 -18.54 -30.74 -56.86
N ARG A 254 -17.96 -29.67 -57.44
CA ARG A 254 -17.91 -28.33 -56.82
C ARG A 254 -19.31 -27.73 -56.60
N GLU A 255 -20.18 -27.82 -57.60
CA GLU A 255 -21.58 -27.36 -57.51
C GLU A 255 -22.39 -28.12 -56.44
N ASN A 256 -22.20 -29.44 -56.33
CA ASN A 256 -22.83 -30.24 -55.27
C ASN A 256 -22.30 -29.89 -53.87
N ASN A 257 -21.00 -29.60 -53.73
CA ASN A 257 -20.39 -29.25 -52.44
C ASN A 257 -20.83 -27.85 -51.97
N ASP A 258 -20.93 -26.89 -52.88
CA ASP A 258 -21.41 -25.54 -52.57
C ASP A 258 -22.89 -25.55 -52.17
N GLN A 259 -23.72 -26.34 -52.86
CA GLN A 259 -25.12 -26.55 -52.46
C GLN A 259 -25.23 -27.18 -51.06
N THR A 260 -24.34 -28.11 -50.73
CA THR A 260 -24.31 -28.77 -49.41
C THR A 260 -23.83 -27.82 -48.30
N LYS A 261 -22.81 -26.98 -48.56
CA LYS A 261 -22.35 -25.93 -47.62
C LYS A 261 -23.41 -24.86 -47.38
N ILE A 262 -24.14 -24.46 -48.43
CA ILE A 262 -25.27 -23.52 -48.31
C ILE A 262 -26.38 -24.14 -47.45
N ASN A 263 -26.74 -25.40 -47.71
CA ASN A 263 -27.74 -26.11 -46.91
C ASN A 263 -27.34 -26.24 -45.43
N TRP A 264 -26.06 -26.52 -45.14
CA TRP A 264 -25.55 -26.56 -43.77
C TRP A 264 -25.63 -25.19 -43.08
N ARG A 265 -25.20 -24.11 -43.74
CA ARG A 265 -25.29 -22.75 -43.18
C ARG A 265 -26.73 -22.31 -42.94
N ILE A 266 -27.66 -22.70 -43.81
CA ILE A 266 -29.10 -22.47 -43.61
C ILE A 266 -29.58 -23.25 -42.37
N MET A 267 -29.21 -24.52 -42.22
CA MET A 267 -29.57 -25.34 -41.05
C MET A 267 -29.02 -24.77 -39.73
N GLU A 268 -27.75 -24.34 -39.71
CA GLU A 268 -27.12 -23.78 -38.51
C GLU A 268 -27.75 -22.42 -38.13
N SER A 269 -28.08 -21.59 -39.13
CA SER A 269 -28.82 -20.34 -38.92
C SER A 269 -30.25 -20.57 -38.43
N THR A 270 -30.93 -21.64 -38.86
CA THR A 270 -32.25 -22.03 -38.33
C THR A 270 -32.17 -22.61 -36.93
N ASN A 271 -31.11 -23.34 -36.58
CA ASN A 271 -30.89 -23.84 -35.23
C ASN A 271 -30.62 -22.71 -34.23
N ILE A 272 -29.81 -21.72 -34.60
CA ILE A 272 -29.54 -20.54 -33.78
C ILE A 272 -30.83 -19.70 -33.54
N LYS A 273 -31.71 -19.61 -34.54
CA LYS A 273 -33.03 -18.96 -34.37
C LYS A 273 -33.95 -19.73 -33.42
N ASN A 274 -33.93 -21.06 -33.44
CA ASN A 274 -34.74 -21.89 -32.54
C ASN A 274 -34.27 -21.84 -31.07
N ASP A 275 -32.97 -21.61 -30.82
CA ASP A 275 -32.42 -21.57 -29.46
C ASP A 275 -32.64 -20.22 -28.75
N SER A 276 -32.77 -19.13 -29.50
CA SER A 276 -33.14 -17.81 -28.96
C SER A 276 -34.58 -17.70 -28.41
N GLY A 277 -35.40 -18.76 -28.56
CA GLY A 277 -36.78 -18.82 -28.07
C GLY A 277 -37.02 -19.54 -26.73
N LYS A 278 -36.02 -20.23 -26.15
CA LYS A 278 -36.21 -20.97 -24.89
C LYS A 278 -35.69 -20.17 -23.68
N LYS A 279 -36.62 -19.53 -22.96
CA LYS A 279 -36.37 -18.91 -21.65
C LYS A 279 -35.69 -19.90 -20.69
N ARG A 280 -34.54 -19.50 -20.14
CA ARG A 280 -33.80 -20.15 -19.06
C ARG A 280 -34.70 -20.29 -17.81
N LYS A 281 -34.97 -21.51 -17.36
CA LYS A 281 -35.44 -21.77 -15.98
C LYS A 281 -34.27 -22.32 -15.18
N GLU A 282 -33.99 -21.65 -14.07
CA GLU A 282 -32.96 -21.98 -13.09
C GLU A 282 -33.27 -23.32 -12.41
N TYR A 283 -32.22 -24.11 -12.15
CA TYR A 283 -32.29 -25.33 -11.34
C TYR A 283 -31.84 -25.00 -9.91
N THR A 284 -32.73 -25.19 -8.95
CA THR A 284 -32.42 -25.36 -7.52
C THR A 284 -32.10 -26.83 -7.25
N THR A 285 -30.93 -27.11 -6.70
CA THR A 285 -30.52 -28.43 -6.21
C THR A 285 -31.06 -28.67 -4.81
N ASP A 286 -31.80 -29.76 -4.60
CA ASP A 286 -32.17 -30.25 -3.27
C ASP A 286 -31.66 -31.70 -3.12
N TYR A 287 -30.83 -31.92 -2.12
CA TYR A 287 -30.20 -33.21 -1.79
C TYR A 287 -31.14 -34.02 -0.90
N ARG A 288 -31.53 -35.24 -1.30
CA ARG A 288 -31.93 -36.28 -0.34
C ARG A 288 -31.43 -37.67 -0.72
N ASN A 289 -30.90 -38.31 0.32
CA ASN A 289 -30.31 -39.64 0.41
C ASN A 289 -31.32 -40.75 0.15
N GLU A 290 -30.90 -41.81 -0.54
CA GLU A 290 -31.55 -43.13 -0.51
C GLU A 290 -30.87 -44.04 0.53
N PRO A 291 -31.62 -44.91 1.23
CA PRO A 291 -31.05 -45.98 2.05
C PRO A 291 -31.02 -47.33 1.30
N CYS A 292 -29.96 -48.11 1.54
CA CYS A 292 -29.86 -49.51 1.13
C CYS A 292 -30.72 -50.45 1.98
N THR A 293 -31.42 -51.36 1.31
CA THR A 293 -31.95 -52.65 1.80
C THR A 293 -31.86 -53.60 0.59
N GLU A 294 -31.45 -54.87 0.65
CA GLU A 294 -31.15 -55.85 1.71
C GLU A 294 -30.00 -56.74 1.21
#